data_AF-A0A2V2ULR3-F1
#
_entry.id   AF-A0A2V2ULR3-F1
#
_cell.length_a   1.000
_cell.length_b   1.000
_cell.length_c   1.000
_cell.angle_alpha   90.00
_cell.angle_beta   90.00
_cell.angle_gamma   90.00
#
_symmetry.space_group_name_H-M   'P 1'
#
loop_
_entity.id
_entity.type
_entity.pdbx_description
1 polymer ?
#
loop_
_entity_poly.entity_id
_entity_poly.type
_entity_poly.pdbx_seq_one_letter_code
_entity_poly.pdbx_strand_id
1 'polypeptide(L)'
;MGHDCGVIPKVTNYDEWAKQLQAARVIMNCPDEMDVKAMCAWIKRGLEPDKQAEYWKMVEKHMEKVGPIPRYIFDENDYIDRLGAFDAALEGIEPTDVEEYFTMRGSRLWYSEDPSQKLVKIVRERTDEGAEVFLNAPICDDIGFRIADRLEKKMKAKDLLLLILGSRGALVSRALEQLGLRVFMYGELVSALVEELNELRPSERHEAQDSVLKVNHQGHPTRTVGLAELQGGVERIPMEYGVLYLPEVENFPLVDGFFFMDSPRRTLVGLQMTTASAHHTTTSTVRQFTECLAEYFEGWEELSREMSWEMIYIKNADSTMISKWQRCDVVNTENLSEDEKEIVAFWDGKVHQYQFMLTRGFLNKITEMRAQ
;
A
#
# COMPACT_ATOMS: atom_id res chain seq x y z
N MET A 1 -2.72 -36.72 -38.80
CA MET A 1 -3.54 -36.73 -37.57
C MET A 1 -3.06 -35.55 -36.75
N GLY A 2 -3.80 -34.45 -36.75
CA GLY A 2 -3.46 -33.26 -35.97
C GLY A 2 -3.96 -33.48 -34.55
N HIS A 3 -3.06 -33.41 -33.57
CA HIS A 3 -3.45 -33.33 -32.18
C HIS A 3 -3.91 -31.90 -31.91
N ASP A 4 -5.21 -31.78 -31.64
CA ASP A 4 -5.86 -30.57 -31.18
C ASP A 4 -5.40 -30.29 -29.74
N CYS A 5 -4.45 -29.37 -29.59
CA CYS A 5 -3.96 -28.91 -28.28
C CYS A 5 -4.74 -27.70 -27.75
N GLY A 6 -5.93 -27.42 -28.30
CA GLY A 6 -6.75 -26.26 -27.99
C GLY A 6 -7.93 -26.57 -27.08
N VAL A 7 -7.72 -27.11 -25.88
CA VAL A 7 -8.77 -27.09 -24.85
C VAL A 7 -8.32 -26.13 -23.76
N ILE A 8 -8.82 -24.89 -23.81
CA ILE A 8 -8.85 -24.02 -22.63
C ILE A 8 -9.80 -24.70 -21.63
N PRO A 9 -9.31 -25.17 -20.47
CA PRO A 9 -10.13 -25.95 -19.57
C PRO A 9 -11.35 -25.16 -19.06
N LYS A 10 -12.54 -25.76 -19.16
CA LYS A 10 -13.78 -25.25 -18.55
C LYS A 10 -13.72 -25.37 -17.03
N VAL A 11 -14.34 -24.44 -16.32
CA VAL A 11 -14.37 -24.40 -14.83
C VAL A 11 -14.81 -25.73 -14.23
N THR A 12 -15.82 -26.37 -14.82
CA THR A 12 -16.32 -27.69 -14.39
C THR A 12 -15.25 -28.79 -14.41
N ASN A 13 -14.26 -28.69 -15.31
CA ASN A 13 -13.20 -29.69 -15.42
C ASN A 13 -12.17 -29.54 -14.29
N TYR A 14 -11.95 -28.32 -13.79
CA TYR A 14 -11.05 -28.10 -12.64
C TYR A 14 -11.64 -28.66 -11.35
N ASP A 15 -12.93 -28.42 -11.11
CA ASP A 15 -13.63 -28.94 -9.93
C ASP A 15 -13.70 -30.48 -9.95
N GLU A 16 -13.83 -31.10 -11.13
CA GLU A 16 -13.75 -32.55 -11.29
C GLU A 16 -12.32 -33.10 -11.11
N TRP A 17 -11.29 -32.42 -11.63
CA TRP A 17 -9.89 -32.82 -11.43
C TRP A 17 -9.45 -32.70 -9.97
N ALA A 18 -9.94 -31.70 -9.23
CA ALA A 18 -9.69 -31.56 -7.80
C ALA A 18 -10.33 -32.69 -6.96
N LYS A 19 -11.44 -33.27 -7.43
CA LYS A 19 -12.13 -34.41 -6.79
C LYS A 19 -11.46 -35.75 -7.05
N GLN A 20 -10.60 -35.85 -8.06
CA GLN A 20 -9.78 -37.05 -8.30
C GLN A 20 -8.65 -37.10 -7.25
N LEU A 21 -8.93 -37.80 -6.16
CA LEU A 21 -8.23 -37.96 -4.86
C LEU A 21 -6.69 -38.23 -4.87
N GLN A 22 -5.99 -38.16 -6.00
CA GLN A 22 -4.54 -38.35 -6.11
C GLN A 22 -3.83 -37.36 -7.05
N ALA A 23 -4.53 -36.39 -7.63
CA ALA A 23 -3.87 -35.36 -8.45
C ALA A 23 -3.01 -34.46 -7.54
N ALA A 24 -1.69 -34.47 -7.75
CA ALA A 24 -0.82 -33.48 -7.13
C ALA A 24 -1.29 -32.08 -7.58
N ARG A 25 -1.54 -31.17 -6.63
CA ARG A 25 -1.87 -29.77 -6.96
C ARG A 25 -0.71 -29.18 -7.74
N VAL A 26 -0.94 -28.89 -9.03
CA VAL A 26 0.03 -28.16 -9.85
C VAL A 26 -0.19 -26.67 -9.61
N ILE A 27 0.65 -26.08 -8.77
CA ILE A 27 0.70 -24.63 -8.57
C ILE A 27 1.66 -24.09 -9.64
N MET A 28 1.11 -23.39 -10.63
CA MET A 28 1.91 -22.69 -11.63
C MET A 28 2.10 -21.25 -11.20
N ASN A 29 3.29 -20.71 -11.46
CA ASN A 29 3.53 -19.29 -11.28
C ASN A 29 2.61 -18.49 -12.23
N CYS A 30 2.09 -17.37 -11.73
CA CYS A 30 1.50 -16.37 -12.61
C CYS A 30 2.61 -15.76 -13.48
N PRO A 31 2.33 -15.40 -14.73
CA PRO A 31 3.28 -14.65 -15.55
C PRO A 31 3.61 -13.32 -14.86
N ASP A 32 4.83 -12.84 -15.04
CA ASP A 32 5.22 -11.49 -14.62
C ASP A 32 4.97 -10.45 -15.73
N GLU A 33 5.27 -9.17 -15.46
CA GLU A 33 5.09 -8.09 -16.44
C GLU A 33 5.85 -8.36 -17.74
N MET A 34 7.08 -8.85 -17.64
CA MET A 34 7.93 -9.10 -18.81
C MET A 34 7.42 -10.28 -19.63
N ASP A 35 6.92 -11.33 -18.97
CA ASP A 35 6.22 -12.44 -19.62
C ASP A 35 5.00 -11.93 -20.40
N VAL A 36 4.14 -11.13 -19.78
CA VAL A 36 2.94 -10.59 -20.44
C VAL A 36 3.33 -9.63 -21.57
N LYS A 37 4.37 -8.82 -21.39
CA LYS A 37 4.89 -7.92 -22.43
C LYS A 37 5.39 -8.70 -23.64
N ALA A 38 6.10 -9.81 -23.41
CA ALA A 38 6.51 -10.71 -24.47
C ALA A 38 5.31 -11.36 -25.18
N MET A 39 4.27 -11.77 -24.44
CA MET A 39 3.02 -12.26 -25.02
C MET A 39 2.34 -11.19 -25.88
N CYS A 40 2.32 -9.92 -25.44
CA CYS A 40 1.76 -8.80 -26.21
C CYS A 40 2.48 -8.61 -27.54
N ALA A 41 3.83 -8.57 -27.49
CA ALA A 41 4.66 -8.46 -28.68
C ALA A 41 4.41 -9.62 -29.65
N TRP A 42 4.19 -10.83 -29.15
CA TRP A 42 3.87 -11.99 -29.97
C TRP A 42 2.44 -11.97 -30.55
N ILE A 43 1.44 -11.57 -29.76
CA ILE A 43 0.03 -11.47 -30.18
C ILE A 43 -0.13 -10.42 -31.29
N LYS A 44 0.56 -9.28 -31.16
CA LYS A 44 0.53 -8.16 -32.11
C LYS A 44 1.72 -8.17 -33.08
N ARG A 45 2.38 -9.31 -33.24
CA ARG A 45 3.53 -9.45 -34.16
C ARG A 45 3.16 -9.03 -35.58
N GLY A 46 4.05 -8.28 -36.21
CA GLY A 46 3.85 -7.76 -37.57
C GLY A 46 2.97 -6.53 -37.68
N LEU A 47 2.47 -5.98 -36.56
CA LEU A 47 1.90 -4.63 -36.53
C LEU A 47 2.99 -3.57 -36.36
N GLU A 48 2.68 -2.35 -36.76
CA GLU A 48 3.54 -1.18 -36.55
C GLU A 48 3.84 -0.96 -35.05
N PRO A 49 5.04 -0.44 -34.71
CA PRO A 49 5.45 -0.22 -33.31
C PRO A 49 4.44 0.55 -32.47
N ASP A 50 3.82 1.60 -33.03
CA ASP A 50 2.85 2.43 -32.32
C ASP A 50 1.62 1.63 -31.87
N LYS A 51 1.14 0.69 -32.71
CA LYS A 51 0.00 -0.17 -32.37
C LYS A 51 0.36 -1.21 -31.32
N GLN A 52 1.61 -1.68 -31.32
CA GLN A 52 2.09 -2.59 -30.28
C GLN A 52 2.21 -1.86 -28.93
N ALA A 53 2.68 -0.60 -28.94
CA ALA A 53 2.76 0.23 -27.75
C ALA A 53 1.37 0.58 -27.19
N GLU A 54 0.40 0.92 -28.05
CA GLU A 54 -0.99 1.16 -27.64
C GLU A 54 -1.62 -0.09 -27.01
N TYR A 55 -1.43 -1.26 -27.63
CA TYR A 55 -1.91 -2.52 -27.08
C TYR A 55 -1.25 -2.85 -25.73
N TRP A 56 0.07 -2.63 -25.60
CA TRP A 56 0.76 -2.81 -24.32
C TRP A 56 0.17 -1.91 -23.23
N LYS A 57 -0.04 -0.61 -23.49
CA LYS A 57 -0.62 0.32 -22.52
C LYS A 57 -1.98 -0.12 -22.00
N MET A 58 -2.83 -0.67 -22.87
CA MET A 58 -4.12 -1.23 -22.47
C MET A 58 -3.95 -2.45 -21.55
N VAL A 59 -3.09 -3.40 -21.94
CA VAL A 59 -2.84 -4.61 -21.14
C VAL A 59 -2.19 -4.29 -19.80
N GLU A 60 -1.26 -3.34 -19.77
CA GLU A 60 -0.60 -2.81 -18.57
C GLU A 60 -1.64 -2.24 -17.59
N LYS A 61 -2.55 -1.38 -18.08
CA LYS A 61 -3.67 -0.88 -17.27
C LYS A 61 -4.60 -1.99 -16.75
N HIS A 62 -4.87 -3.01 -17.56
CA HIS A 62 -5.65 -4.16 -17.10
C HIS A 62 -4.93 -4.91 -15.98
N MET A 63 -3.63 -5.13 -16.13
CA MET A 63 -2.80 -5.81 -15.14
C MET A 63 -2.76 -5.10 -13.79
N GLU A 64 -2.70 -3.78 -13.78
CA GLU A 64 -2.75 -2.99 -12.53
C GLU A 64 -4.04 -3.27 -11.73
N LYS A 65 -5.17 -3.47 -12.42
CA LYS A 65 -6.48 -3.67 -11.78
C LYS A 65 -6.88 -5.13 -11.54
N VAL A 66 -6.43 -6.07 -12.37
CA VAL A 66 -6.82 -7.50 -12.26
C VAL A 66 -5.65 -8.48 -12.15
N GLY A 67 -4.43 -7.97 -12.01
CA GLY A 67 -3.20 -8.76 -11.98
C GLY A 67 -2.83 -9.34 -13.36
N PRO A 68 -1.65 -9.98 -13.46
CA PRO A 68 -1.17 -10.61 -14.71
C PRO A 68 -1.88 -11.94 -14.98
N ILE A 69 -3.20 -11.91 -15.15
CA ILE A 69 -4.01 -13.10 -15.45
C ILE A 69 -4.40 -13.05 -16.93
N PRO A 70 -3.73 -13.84 -17.81
CA PRO A 70 -3.93 -13.79 -19.27
C PRO A 70 -5.38 -13.83 -19.72
N ARG A 71 -6.23 -14.53 -18.97
CA ARG A 71 -7.66 -14.66 -19.25
C ARG A 71 -8.41 -13.33 -19.25
N TYR A 72 -7.99 -12.35 -18.45
CA TYR A 72 -8.75 -11.12 -18.21
C TYR A 72 -8.04 -9.86 -18.71
N ILE A 73 -6.78 -9.95 -19.16
CA ILE A 73 -5.98 -8.76 -19.48
C ILE A 73 -5.87 -8.46 -20.97
N PHE A 74 -6.11 -9.44 -21.84
CA PHE A 74 -5.95 -9.28 -23.29
C PHE A 74 -7.24 -8.87 -24.03
N ASP A 75 -8.41 -9.06 -23.42
CA ASP A 75 -9.71 -8.71 -23.98
C ASP A 75 -10.46 -7.76 -23.05
N GLU A 76 -11.03 -6.71 -23.64
CA GLU A 76 -11.75 -5.65 -22.91
C GLU A 76 -13.02 -6.17 -22.22
N ASN A 77 -13.76 -7.09 -22.84
CA ASN A 77 -14.99 -7.60 -22.25
C ASN A 77 -14.67 -8.55 -21.09
N ASP A 78 -13.68 -9.42 -21.26
CA ASP A 78 -13.22 -10.30 -20.18
C ASP A 78 -12.67 -9.49 -18.99
N TYR A 79 -12.01 -8.36 -19.26
CA TYR A 79 -11.57 -7.40 -18.25
C TYR A 79 -12.76 -6.78 -17.49
N ILE A 80 -13.74 -6.22 -18.21
CA ILE A 80 -14.93 -5.60 -17.62
C ILE A 80 -15.74 -6.60 -16.79
N ASP A 81 -15.94 -7.81 -17.32
CA ASP A 81 -16.64 -8.88 -16.61
C ASP A 81 -15.89 -9.27 -15.33
N ARG A 82 -14.56 -9.27 -15.36
CA ARG A 82 -13.73 -9.54 -14.18
C ARG A 82 -13.84 -8.44 -13.13
N LEU A 83 -13.84 -7.17 -13.54
CA LEU A 83 -14.06 -6.05 -12.62
C LEU A 83 -15.43 -6.13 -11.96
N GLY A 84 -16.50 -6.39 -12.71
CA GLY A 84 -17.84 -6.57 -12.14
C GLY A 84 -17.90 -7.73 -11.13
N ALA A 85 -17.18 -8.83 -11.41
CA ALA A 85 -17.06 -9.95 -10.49
C ALA A 85 -16.25 -9.61 -9.22
N PHE A 86 -15.27 -8.72 -9.30
CA PHE A 86 -14.54 -8.19 -8.16
C PHE A 86 -15.40 -7.29 -7.30
N ASP A 87 -16.13 -6.37 -7.90
CA ASP A 87 -17.00 -5.44 -7.19
C ASP A 87 -18.06 -6.20 -6.37
N ALA A 88 -18.70 -7.20 -6.99
CA ALA A 88 -19.65 -8.07 -6.31
C ALA A 88 -19.01 -8.86 -5.15
N ALA A 89 -17.77 -9.34 -5.31
CA ALA A 89 -17.05 -10.05 -4.25
C ALA A 89 -16.64 -9.11 -3.10
N LEU A 90 -16.19 -7.89 -3.42
CA LEU A 90 -15.83 -6.86 -2.45
C LEU A 90 -17.04 -6.35 -1.67
N GLU A 91 -18.23 -6.34 -2.26
CA GLU A 91 -19.47 -6.03 -1.55
C GLU A 91 -19.86 -7.13 -0.56
N GLY A 92 -19.63 -8.39 -0.93
CA GLY A 92 -19.98 -9.55 -0.11
C GLY A 92 -18.97 -9.92 0.98
N ILE A 93 -17.76 -9.32 0.99
CA ILE A 93 -16.70 -9.70 1.92
C ILE A 93 -17.04 -9.32 3.37
N GLU A 94 -16.94 -10.28 4.28
CA GLU A 94 -17.07 -10.08 5.72
C GLU A 94 -15.71 -10.15 6.44
N PRO A 95 -15.57 -9.54 7.63
CA PRO A 95 -14.33 -9.63 8.40
C PRO A 95 -13.86 -11.06 8.68
N THR A 96 -14.80 -11.98 8.87
CA THR A 96 -14.52 -13.41 9.06
C THR A 96 -13.84 -14.05 7.87
N ASP A 97 -14.21 -13.64 6.65
CA ASP A 97 -13.60 -14.14 5.43
C ASP A 97 -12.14 -13.68 5.38
N VAL A 98 -11.87 -12.44 5.82
CA VAL A 98 -10.52 -11.90 5.82
C VAL A 98 -9.62 -12.58 6.83
N GLU A 99 -10.10 -12.81 8.05
CA GLU A 99 -9.35 -13.58 9.04
C GLU A 99 -8.97 -14.97 8.48
N GLU A 100 -9.94 -15.63 7.84
CA GLU A 100 -9.76 -16.97 7.29
C GLU A 100 -8.79 -17.03 6.10
N TYR A 101 -8.82 -16.03 5.20
CA TYR A 101 -8.00 -16.05 4.00
C TYR A 101 -6.67 -15.32 4.10
N PHE A 102 -6.57 -14.23 4.88
CA PHE A 102 -5.38 -13.36 4.91
C PHE A 102 -4.49 -13.57 6.14
N THR A 103 -5.01 -14.14 7.24
CA THR A 103 -4.22 -14.26 8.49
C THR A 103 -3.94 -15.70 8.94
N MET A 104 -4.82 -16.64 8.62
CA MET A 104 -4.68 -18.01 9.09
C MET A 104 -3.83 -18.88 8.17
N ARG A 105 -2.90 -19.61 8.79
CA ARG A 105 -1.97 -20.57 8.17
C ARG A 105 -2.72 -21.61 7.35
N GLY A 106 -2.78 -21.44 6.03
CA GLY A 106 -3.07 -22.51 5.06
C GLY A 106 -4.35 -23.33 5.30
N SER A 107 -5.28 -22.90 6.15
CA SER A 107 -6.45 -23.69 6.55
C SER A 107 -7.50 -23.76 5.45
N ARG A 108 -7.50 -22.81 4.51
CA ARG A 108 -8.30 -22.84 3.27
C ARG A 108 -7.54 -22.26 2.07
N LEU A 109 -6.53 -23.00 1.61
CA LEU A 109 -5.90 -22.74 0.31
C LEU A 109 -6.89 -23.09 -0.81
N TRP A 110 -7.51 -22.06 -1.39
CA TRP A 110 -8.39 -22.11 -2.55
C TRP A 110 -9.64 -22.98 -2.36
N TYR A 111 -10.75 -22.38 -1.93
CA TYR A 111 -12.06 -23.04 -1.85
C TYR A 111 -13.03 -22.41 -2.86
N SER A 112 -13.33 -23.09 -3.96
CA SER A 112 -13.94 -22.49 -5.17
C SER A 112 -15.35 -21.92 -4.99
N GLU A 113 -16.04 -22.24 -3.89
CA GLU A 113 -17.41 -21.77 -3.63
C GLU A 113 -17.47 -20.39 -2.98
N ASP A 114 -16.35 -19.86 -2.46
CA ASP A 114 -16.33 -18.58 -1.76
C ASP A 114 -16.07 -17.39 -2.71
N PRO A 115 -16.94 -16.35 -2.75
CA PRO A 115 -16.73 -15.16 -3.56
C PRO A 115 -15.38 -14.45 -3.32
N SER A 116 -14.86 -14.48 -2.10
CA SER A 116 -13.58 -13.86 -1.72
C SER A 116 -12.38 -14.47 -2.46
N GLN A 117 -12.47 -15.73 -2.92
CA GLN A 117 -11.43 -16.36 -3.75
C GLN A 117 -11.22 -15.67 -5.09
N LYS A 118 -12.20 -14.89 -5.55
CA LYS A 118 -12.02 -14.07 -6.75
C LYS A 118 -10.98 -12.97 -6.50
N LEU A 119 -10.79 -12.52 -5.27
CA LEU A 119 -9.95 -11.37 -4.92
C LEU A 119 -8.50 -11.74 -4.59
N VAL A 120 -8.21 -13.03 -4.39
CA VAL A 120 -6.91 -13.51 -3.90
C VAL A 120 -6.19 -14.42 -4.87
N LYS A 121 -4.86 -14.45 -4.75
CA LYS A 121 -3.94 -15.39 -5.36
C LYS A 121 -3.16 -16.15 -4.29
N ILE A 122 -2.66 -17.33 -4.65
CA ILE A 122 -1.76 -18.08 -3.77
C ILE A 122 -0.33 -17.61 -4.02
N VAL A 123 0.36 -17.27 -2.94
CA VAL A 123 1.79 -16.98 -2.94
C VAL A 123 2.54 -18.07 -2.18
N ARG A 124 3.74 -18.39 -2.65
CA ARG A 124 4.65 -19.34 -2.02
C ARG A 124 5.72 -18.57 -1.26
N GLU A 125 5.84 -18.86 0.01
CA GLU A 125 6.86 -18.33 0.89
C GLU A 125 7.79 -19.47 1.33
N ARG A 126 9.09 -19.18 1.38
CA ARG A 126 10.08 -20.07 1.96
C ARG A 126 10.46 -19.55 3.33
N THR A 127 10.22 -20.35 4.36
CA THR A 127 10.58 -20.00 5.73
C THR A 127 12.10 -20.02 5.93
N ASP A 128 12.58 -19.41 7.02
CA ASP A 128 13.99 -19.43 7.41
C ASP A 128 14.53 -20.86 7.58
N GLU A 129 13.66 -21.79 7.97
CA GLU A 129 13.95 -23.23 8.11
C GLU A 129 13.95 -23.97 6.75
N GLY A 130 13.75 -23.24 5.64
CA GLY A 130 13.72 -23.76 4.28
C GLY A 130 12.43 -24.47 3.89
N ALA A 131 11.42 -24.48 4.76
CA ALA A 131 10.12 -25.08 4.50
C ALA A 131 9.26 -24.17 3.61
N GLU A 132 8.42 -24.76 2.78
CA GLU A 132 7.53 -24.02 1.90
C GLU A 132 6.15 -23.90 2.52
N VAL A 133 5.65 -22.66 2.56
CA VAL A 133 4.32 -22.32 3.03
C VAL A 133 3.60 -21.62 1.91
N PHE A 134 2.31 -21.89 1.79
CA PHE A 134 1.43 -21.22 0.85
C PHE A 134 0.49 -20.31 1.62
N LEU A 135 0.32 -19.09 1.13
CA LEU A 135 -0.51 -18.06 1.75
C LEU A 135 -1.42 -17.45 0.67
N ASN A 136 -2.57 -16.90 1.05
CA ASN A 136 -3.33 -16.06 0.12
C ASN A 136 -2.83 -14.63 0.23
N ALA A 137 -2.79 -13.95 -0.90
CA ALA A 137 -2.53 -12.51 -1.02
C ALA A 137 -3.55 -11.90 -1.98
N PRO A 138 -3.80 -10.58 -1.91
CA PRO A 138 -4.58 -9.91 -2.95
C PRO A 138 -3.99 -10.16 -4.35
N ILE A 139 -4.86 -10.22 -5.36
CA ILE A 139 -4.43 -10.43 -6.76
C ILE A 139 -3.47 -9.33 -7.23
N CYS A 140 -3.82 -8.07 -6.92
CA CYS A 140 -3.03 -6.87 -7.14
C CYS A 140 -3.23 -5.91 -5.96
N ASP A 141 -2.43 -4.86 -5.92
CA ASP A 141 -2.42 -3.93 -4.78
C ASP A 141 -3.69 -3.07 -4.71
N ASP A 142 -4.27 -2.69 -5.86
CA ASP A 142 -5.61 -2.04 -5.94
C ASP A 142 -6.66 -2.84 -5.16
N ILE A 143 -6.75 -4.16 -5.40
CA ILE A 143 -7.69 -5.02 -4.68
C ILE A 143 -7.34 -5.11 -3.19
N GLY A 144 -6.06 -5.12 -2.84
CA GLY A 144 -5.62 -5.06 -1.45
C GLY A 144 -6.11 -3.81 -0.72
N PHE A 145 -5.96 -2.63 -1.33
CA PHE A 145 -6.45 -1.37 -0.77
C PHE A 145 -7.99 -1.34 -0.68
N ARG A 146 -8.70 -1.83 -1.69
CA ARG A 146 -10.16 -1.90 -1.68
C ARG A 146 -10.69 -2.85 -0.61
N ILE A 147 -9.99 -3.95 -0.34
CA ILE A 147 -10.28 -4.84 0.80
C ILE A 147 -10.06 -4.07 2.12
N ALA A 148 -8.94 -3.35 2.25
CA ALA A 148 -8.66 -2.55 3.44
C ALA A 148 -9.74 -1.49 3.71
N ASP A 149 -10.25 -0.80 2.70
CA ASP A 149 -11.39 0.13 2.82
C ASP A 149 -12.68 -0.53 3.30
N ARG A 150 -12.94 -1.77 2.86
CA ARG A 150 -14.12 -2.51 3.30
C ARG A 150 -13.97 -2.94 4.76
N LEU A 151 -12.79 -3.39 5.16
CA LEU A 151 -12.52 -3.84 6.52
C LEU A 151 -12.54 -2.70 7.52
N GLU A 152 -12.01 -1.54 7.16
CA GLU A 152 -12.05 -0.32 7.96
C GLU A 152 -13.47 0.02 8.44
N LYS A 153 -14.47 -0.12 7.56
CA LYS A 153 -15.88 0.16 7.87
C LYS A 153 -16.55 -0.92 8.72
N LYS A 154 -15.99 -2.14 8.75
CA LYS A 154 -16.60 -3.31 9.42
C LYS A 154 -15.89 -3.74 10.70
N MET A 155 -14.62 -3.38 10.87
CA MET A 155 -13.75 -3.87 11.95
C MET A 155 -13.44 -2.79 12.97
N LYS A 156 -13.15 -3.21 14.21
CA LYS A 156 -12.60 -2.30 15.22
C LYS A 156 -11.11 -2.15 15.02
N ALA A 157 -10.57 -1.04 15.53
CA ALA A 157 -9.14 -0.72 15.52
C ALA A 157 -8.23 -1.89 15.92
N LYS A 158 -8.60 -2.56 17.03
CA LYS A 158 -7.87 -3.71 17.56
C LYS A 158 -7.85 -4.89 16.58
N ASP A 159 -8.96 -5.15 15.91
CA ASP A 159 -9.09 -6.28 15.00
C ASP A 159 -8.23 -6.05 13.74
N LEU A 160 -8.19 -4.82 13.22
CA LEU A 160 -7.28 -4.43 12.14
C LEU A 160 -5.81 -4.63 12.50
N LEU A 161 -5.40 -4.22 13.71
CA LEU A 161 -4.03 -4.44 14.19
C LEU A 161 -3.70 -5.93 14.35
N LEU A 162 -4.68 -6.74 14.77
CA LEU A 162 -4.53 -8.20 14.84
C LEU A 162 -4.32 -8.81 13.45
N LEU A 163 -4.96 -8.28 12.40
CA LEU A 163 -4.71 -8.73 11.03
C LEU A 163 -3.27 -8.44 10.60
N ILE A 164 -2.77 -7.22 10.86
CA ILE A 164 -1.38 -6.84 10.51
C ILE A 164 -0.38 -7.73 11.26
N LEU A 165 -0.57 -7.94 12.56
CA LEU A 165 0.36 -8.70 13.41
C LEU A 165 0.19 -10.22 13.34
N GLY A 166 -0.93 -10.67 12.78
CA GLY A 166 -1.22 -12.06 12.43
C GLY A 166 -0.65 -12.47 11.07
N SER A 167 -0.38 -11.50 10.20
CA SER A 167 0.30 -11.72 8.91
C SER A 167 1.70 -12.29 9.11
N ARG A 168 2.27 -12.93 8.07
CA ARG A 168 3.55 -13.62 8.16
C ARG A 168 4.50 -13.29 7.01
N GLY A 169 5.78 -13.26 7.36
CA GLY A 169 6.91 -12.99 6.47
C GLY A 169 6.63 -11.84 5.50
N ALA A 170 6.75 -12.07 4.20
CA ALA A 170 6.61 -11.00 3.20
C ALA A 170 5.21 -10.34 3.19
N LEU A 171 4.18 -11.01 3.72
CA LEU A 171 2.82 -10.45 3.79
C LEU A 171 2.63 -9.46 4.94
N VAL A 172 3.48 -9.46 5.97
CA VAL A 172 3.38 -8.49 7.07
C VAL A 172 3.53 -7.07 6.55
N SER A 173 4.50 -6.87 5.65
CA SER A 173 4.77 -5.57 5.04
C SER A 173 3.61 -5.10 4.19
N ARG A 174 3.04 -5.98 3.36
CA ARG A 174 1.86 -5.68 2.55
C ARG A 174 0.63 -5.36 3.41
N ALA A 175 0.42 -6.13 4.47
CA ALA A 175 -0.68 -5.87 5.41
C ALA A 175 -0.49 -4.54 6.14
N LEU A 176 0.76 -4.18 6.50
CA LEU A 176 1.09 -2.90 7.09
C LEU A 176 0.85 -1.74 6.11
N GLU A 177 1.25 -1.87 4.85
CA GLU A 177 1.00 -0.86 3.80
C GLU A 177 -0.51 -0.67 3.57
N GLN A 178 -1.26 -1.77 3.47
CA GLN A 178 -2.70 -1.75 3.19
C GLN A 178 -3.55 -1.30 4.38
N LEU A 179 -3.24 -1.74 5.60
CA LEU A 179 -4.09 -1.52 6.78
C LEU A 179 -3.48 -0.53 7.78
N GLY A 180 -2.16 -0.38 7.79
CA GLY A 180 -1.43 0.40 8.80
C GLY A 180 -1.78 1.88 8.79
N LEU A 181 -2.02 2.49 7.62
CA LEU A 181 -2.39 3.91 7.55
C LEU A 181 -3.73 4.18 8.25
N ARG A 182 -4.67 3.24 8.16
CA ARG A 182 -6.01 3.34 8.77
C ARG A 182 -5.98 3.31 10.29
N VAL A 183 -4.88 2.84 10.90
CA VAL A 183 -4.66 2.90 12.36
C VAL A 183 -4.75 4.33 12.89
N PHE A 184 -4.31 5.31 12.10
CA PHE A 184 -4.33 6.72 12.48
C PHE A 184 -5.75 7.29 12.61
N MET A 185 -6.77 6.56 12.15
CA MET A 185 -8.16 6.98 12.33
C MET A 185 -8.74 6.68 13.71
N TYR A 186 -8.03 5.88 14.53
CA TYR A 186 -8.53 5.44 15.81
C TYR A 186 -7.77 6.12 16.94
N GLY A 187 -8.42 7.07 17.62
CA GLY A 187 -7.80 7.87 18.67
C GLY A 187 -7.18 7.04 19.80
N GLU A 188 -7.79 5.90 20.18
CA GLU A 188 -7.19 5.00 21.18
C GLU A 188 -5.83 4.44 20.74
N LEU A 189 -5.67 4.16 19.44
CA LEU A 189 -4.42 3.65 18.89
C LEU A 189 -3.40 4.76 18.74
N VAL A 190 -3.84 5.95 18.30
CA VAL A 190 -2.97 7.13 18.17
C VAL A 190 -2.43 7.53 19.55
N SER A 191 -3.27 7.56 20.58
CA SER A 191 -2.84 7.84 21.96
C SER A 191 -1.76 6.88 22.45
N ALA A 192 -1.89 5.58 22.17
CA ALA A 192 -0.86 4.62 22.53
C ALA A 192 0.40 4.81 21.66
N LEU A 193 0.24 5.06 20.36
CA LEU A 193 1.33 5.20 19.40
C LEU A 193 2.23 6.39 19.73
N VAL A 194 1.64 7.53 20.11
CA VAL A 194 2.40 8.76 20.39
C VAL A 194 3.28 8.67 21.64
N GLU A 195 2.98 7.75 22.56
CA GLU A 195 3.83 7.46 23.72
C GLU A 195 5.14 6.76 23.31
N GLU A 196 5.13 6.05 22.17
CA GLU A 196 6.29 5.31 21.64
C GLU A 196 6.97 6.02 20.45
N LEU A 197 6.45 7.17 20.01
CA LEU A 197 7.09 7.96 18.96
C LEU A 197 8.42 8.53 19.44
N ASN A 198 9.46 8.23 18.68
CA ASN A 198 10.81 8.73 18.94
C ASN A 198 11.24 9.65 17.80
N GLU A 199 11.64 10.89 18.12
CA GLU A 199 12.18 11.79 17.12
C GLU A 199 13.56 11.30 16.63
N LEU A 200 13.69 11.17 15.31
CA LEU A 200 14.95 11.04 14.61
C LEU A 200 15.53 12.43 14.41
N ARG A 201 16.69 12.68 15.00
CA ARG A 201 17.27 14.03 15.08
C ARG A 201 18.54 14.15 14.25
N PRO A 202 18.73 15.25 13.49
CA PRO A 202 20.03 15.55 12.92
C PRO A 202 21.02 15.93 14.04
N SER A 203 22.31 15.71 13.81
CA SER A 203 23.37 16.00 14.80
C SER A 203 23.48 17.48 15.18
N GLU A 204 22.99 18.38 14.33
CA GLU A 204 23.03 19.83 14.54
C GLU A 204 21.89 20.35 15.44
N ARG A 205 20.85 19.55 15.71
CA ARG A 205 19.70 19.95 16.52
C ARG A 205 19.83 19.41 17.95
N HIS A 206 19.92 20.32 18.93
CA HIS A 206 20.23 19.96 20.32
C HIS A 206 19.01 19.61 21.17
N GLU A 207 17.83 20.15 20.86
CA GLU A 207 16.58 19.88 21.60
C GLU A 207 15.66 18.97 20.81
N ALA A 208 15.04 18.02 21.52
CA ALA A 208 14.01 17.17 20.95
C ALA A 208 12.70 17.95 20.84
N GLN A 209 11.96 17.69 19.78
CA GLN A 209 10.63 18.25 19.58
C GLN A 209 9.59 17.13 19.60
N ASP A 210 8.61 17.27 20.48
CA ASP A 210 7.44 16.39 20.47
C ASP A 210 6.67 16.56 19.17
N SER A 211 6.20 15.42 18.62
CA SER A 211 5.32 15.40 17.44
C SER A 211 4.03 16.18 17.72
N VAL A 212 3.45 16.81 16.69
CA VAL A 212 2.12 17.43 16.80
C VAL A 212 1.07 16.44 17.29
N LEU A 213 1.17 15.16 16.95
CA LEU A 213 0.27 14.12 17.45
C LEU A 213 0.49 13.84 18.94
N LYS A 214 1.71 14.00 19.46
CA LYS A 214 1.97 13.83 20.89
C LYS A 214 1.41 14.99 21.70
N VAL A 215 1.48 16.21 21.17
CA VAL A 215 0.91 17.41 21.80
C VAL A 215 -0.62 17.44 21.68
N ASN A 216 -1.16 17.03 20.53
CA ASN A 216 -2.58 17.03 20.23
C ASN A 216 -3.01 15.73 19.51
N HIS A 217 -3.07 14.62 20.25
CA HIS A 217 -3.47 13.32 19.71
C HIS A 217 -4.93 13.31 19.21
N GLN A 218 -5.78 14.23 19.66
CA GLN A 218 -7.17 14.39 19.21
C GLN A 218 -7.27 14.99 17.80
N GLY A 219 -6.20 15.54 17.25
CA GLY A 219 -6.14 16.01 15.86
C GLY A 219 -5.88 14.91 14.84
N HIS A 220 -5.94 13.63 15.25
CA HIS A 220 -5.83 12.50 14.36
C HIS A 220 -6.93 12.49 13.29
N PRO A 221 -6.70 11.89 12.11
CA PRO A 221 -7.72 11.85 11.07
C PRO A 221 -8.95 11.04 11.53
N THR A 222 -10.13 11.36 10.99
CA THR A 222 -11.39 10.66 11.35
C THR A 222 -12.08 10.02 10.15
N ARG A 223 -11.57 10.28 8.95
CA ARG A 223 -12.02 9.71 7.68
C ARG A 223 -10.88 9.67 6.68
N THR A 224 -11.03 8.83 5.65
CA THR A 224 -10.12 8.75 4.52
C THR A 224 -10.64 9.48 3.28
N VAL A 225 -9.72 9.87 2.39
CA VAL A 225 -9.99 10.30 1.02
C VAL A 225 -8.95 9.66 0.10
N GLY A 226 -9.41 8.95 -0.93
CA GLY A 226 -8.53 8.46 -2.00
C GLY A 226 -8.10 9.60 -2.92
N LEU A 227 -6.83 9.62 -3.31
CA LEU A 227 -6.29 10.53 -4.31
C LEU A 227 -6.06 9.76 -5.61
N ALA A 228 -6.88 10.07 -6.62
CA ALA A 228 -6.82 9.47 -7.94
C ALA A 228 -5.52 9.79 -8.68
N GLU A 229 -5.15 8.95 -9.65
CA GLU A 229 -3.95 9.17 -10.45
C GLU A 229 -3.99 10.52 -11.19
N LEU A 230 -2.83 11.19 -11.27
CA LEU A 230 -2.71 12.47 -12.00
C LEU A 230 -2.85 12.31 -13.52
N GLN A 231 -2.75 11.09 -14.06
CA GLN A 231 -2.85 10.82 -15.49
C GLN A 231 -4.28 11.04 -15.98
N GLY A 232 -4.50 12.14 -16.71
CA GLY A 232 -5.81 12.55 -17.22
C GLY A 232 -6.34 13.85 -16.59
N GLY A 233 -5.60 14.42 -15.63
CA GLY A 233 -5.99 15.61 -14.89
C GLY A 233 -6.88 15.27 -13.69
N VAL A 234 -6.72 16.01 -12.59
CA VAL A 234 -7.51 15.82 -11.37
C VAL A 234 -8.19 17.13 -11.01
N GLU A 235 -9.43 17.04 -10.54
CA GLU A 235 -10.12 18.20 -9.99
C GLU A 235 -9.49 18.54 -8.63
N ARG A 236 -9.08 19.80 -8.48
CA ARG A 236 -8.56 20.28 -7.20
C ARG A 236 -9.66 20.25 -6.15
N ILE A 237 -9.28 19.82 -4.96
CA ILE A 237 -10.17 19.75 -3.79
C ILE A 237 -9.70 20.72 -2.71
N PRO A 238 -10.60 21.21 -1.85
CA PRO A 238 -10.19 21.97 -0.67
C PRO A 238 -9.39 21.07 0.28
N MET A 239 -8.29 21.61 0.81
CA MET A 239 -7.51 20.94 1.86
C MET A 239 -8.31 20.92 3.17
N GLU A 240 -8.42 19.74 3.79
CA GLU A 240 -9.13 19.56 5.04
C GLU A 240 -8.21 19.00 6.14
N TYR A 241 -8.34 19.58 7.33
CA TYR A 241 -7.66 19.07 8.54
C TYR A 241 -8.40 17.86 9.10
N GLY A 242 -7.67 16.89 9.65
CA GLY A 242 -8.26 15.67 10.21
C GLY A 242 -8.78 14.67 9.16
N VAL A 243 -8.29 14.76 7.92
CA VAL A 243 -8.58 13.84 6.83
C VAL A 243 -7.31 13.11 6.42
N LEU A 244 -7.37 11.78 6.34
CA LEU A 244 -6.28 10.93 5.85
C LEU A 244 -6.37 10.77 4.34
N TYR A 245 -5.43 11.36 3.62
CA TYR A 245 -5.31 11.24 2.17
C TYR A 245 -4.47 10.02 1.81
N LEU A 246 -5.03 9.17 0.96
CA LEU A 246 -4.45 7.89 0.52
C LEU A 246 -4.24 7.92 -1.00
N PRO A 247 -3.00 8.00 -1.49
CA PRO A 247 -2.70 7.86 -2.91
C PRO A 247 -3.14 6.51 -3.48
N GLU A 248 -3.77 6.51 -4.66
CA GLU A 248 -4.13 5.27 -5.38
C GLU A 248 -2.99 4.74 -6.26
N VAL A 249 -1.95 5.53 -6.48
CA VAL A 249 -0.79 5.16 -7.32
C VAL A 249 0.26 4.40 -6.52
N GLU A 250 0.78 3.32 -7.11
CA GLU A 250 1.97 2.65 -6.60
C GLU A 250 3.19 3.59 -6.73
N ASN A 251 4.03 3.68 -5.70
CA ASN A 251 5.19 4.57 -5.63
C ASN A 251 4.86 6.07 -5.63
N PHE A 252 3.78 6.47 -4.95
CA PHE A 252 3.52 7.89 -4.69
C PHE A 252 4.76 8.56 -4.07
N PRO A 253 5.12 9.80 -4.49
CA PRO A 253 6.34 10.43 -4.01
C PRO A 253 6.34 10.61 -2.49
N LEU A 254 7.48 10.29 -1.86
CA LEU A 254 7.85 10.57 -0.47
C LEU A 254 7.08 9.81 0.64
N VAL A 255 5.76 9.62 0.51
CA VAL A 255 4.88 9.10 1.56
C VAL A 255 3.95 8.01 1.03
N ASP A 256 3.48 7.12 1.92
CA ASP A 256 2.44 6.13 1.61
C ASP A 256 1.03 6.67 1.90
N GLY A 257 0.94 7.71 2.72
CA GLY A 257 -0.29 8.46 3.02
C GLY A 257 0.03 9.69 3.88
N PHE A 258 -0.88 10.66 3.94
CA PHE A 258 -0.64 11.87 4.72
C PHE A 258 -1.94 12.52 5.20
N PHE A 259 -1.83 13.39 6.20
CA PHE A 259 -2.95 14.19 6.68
C PHE A 259 -2.46 15.55 7.18
N PHE A 260 -3.40 16.48 7.39
CA PHE A 260 -3.11 17.80 7.90
C PHE A 260 -3.66 17.99 9.31
N MET A 261 -2.88 18.66 10.17
CA MET A 261 -3.28 19.10 11.50
C MET A 261 -3.21 20.63 11.58
N ASP A 262 -4.20 21.26 12.21
CA ASP A 262 -4.22 22.72 12.42
C ASP A 262 -3.56 23.14 13.75
N SER A 263 -3.68 22.30 14.78
CA SER A 263 -3.22 22.57 16.15
C SER A 263 -2.28 21.47 16.66
N PRO A 264 -1.19 21.79 17.38
CA PRO A 264 -0.83 23.12 17.91
C PRO A 264 -0.22 24.08 16.89
N ARG A 265 0.13 23.57 15.71
CA ARG A 265 0.62 24.33 14.56
C ARG A 265 0.16 23.61 13.30
N ARG A 266 0.09 24.36 12.19
CA ARG A 266 -0.25 23.81 10.88
C ARG A 266 0.84 22.84 10.42
N THR A 267 0.48 21.58 10.28
CA THR A 267 1.44 20.51 9.98
C THR A 267 0.90 19.54 8.93
N LEU A 268 1.71 19.24 7.92
CA LEU A 268 1.56 18.06 7.08
C LEU A 268 2.24 16.90 7.80
N VAL A 269 1.47 15.86 8.12
CA VAL A 269 2.00 14.61 8.70
C VAL A 269 2.05 13.56 7.60
N GLY A 270 3.26 13.27 7.13
CA GLY A 270 3.56 12.24 6.15
C GLY A 270 3.81 10.90 6.83
N LEU A 271 3.11 9.85 6.40
CA LEU A 271 3.23 8.50 6.94
C LEU A 271 3.98 7.62 5.94
N GLN A 272 4.91 6.82 6.45
CA GLN A 272 5.65 5.87 5.63
C GLN A 272 5.73 4.49 6.29
N MET A 273 5.24 3.46 5.60
CA MET A 273 5.06 2.06 5.99
C MET A 273 6.04 1.14 5.28
N THR A 274 7.30 1.58 5.16
CA THR A 274 8.32 0.88 4.39
C THR A 274 8.90 -0.36 5.06
N THR A 275 9.49 -1.28 4.29
CA THR A 275 10.40 -2.33 4.79
C THR A 275 11.87 -1.92 4.83
N ALA A 276 12.30 -0.95 4.01
CA ALA A 276 13.70 -0.57 3.83
C ALA A 276 14.31 0.11 5.07
N SER A 277 15.52 -0.29 5.48
CA SER A 277 16.21 0.24 6.66
C SER A 277 16.58 1.74 6.59
N ALA A 278 16.46 2.33 5.39
CA ALA A 278 16.62 3.75 5.11
C ALA A 278 15.82 4.11 3.85
N HIS A 279 15.42 5.38 3.75
CA HIS A 279 14.90 5.96 2.51
C HIS A 279 15.87 6.98 1.97
N HIS A 280 16.31 6.76 0.74
CA HIS A 280 16.93 7.80 -0.05
C HIS A 280 15.87 8.82 -0.42
N THR A 281 15.68 9.79 0.47
CA THR A 281 14.88 10.98 0.17
C THR A 281 15.76 11.87 -0.67
N THR A 282 15.39 12.12 -1.92
CA THR A 282 16.12 13.05 -2.79
C THR A 282 15.35 14.36 -2.94
N THR A 283 16.06 15.43 -3.32
CA THR A 283 15.41 16.70 -3.68
C THR A 283 14.37 16.55 -4.78
N SER A 284 14.59 15.65 -5.74
CA SER A 284 13.62 15.36 -6.79
C SER A 284 12.33 14.76 -6.24
N THR A 285 12.42 13.83 -5.28
CA THR A 285 11.24 13.17 -4.69
C THR A 285 10.44 14.15 -3.84
N VAL A 286 11.10 15.00 -3.05
CA VAL A 286 10.43 16.04 -2.26
C VAL A 286 9.73 17.05 -3.18
N ARG A 287 10.39 17.47 -4.26
CA ARG A 287 9.79 18.36 -5.27
C ARG A 287 8.56 17.74 -5.93
N GLN A 288 8.66 16.50 -6.39
CA GLN A 288 7.54 15.77 -6.99
C GLN A 288 6.36 15.68 -6.02
N PHE A 289 6.62 15.39 -4.74
CA PHE A 289 5.56 15.38 -3.75
C PHE A 289 4.89 16.76 -3.61
N THR A 290 5.65 17.85 -3.54
CA THR A 290 5.06 19.21 -3.48
C THR A 290 4.29 19.59 -4.73
N GLU A 291 4.73 19.16 -5.92
CA GLU A 291 4.02 19.37 -7.19
C GLU A 291 2.70 18.58 -7.21
N CYS A 292 2.71 17.33 -6.74
CA CYS A 292 1.48 16.54 -6.59
C CYS A 292 0.48 17.23 -5.66
N LEU A 293 0.93 17.75 -4.52
CA LEU A 293 0.05 18.48 -3.59
C LEU A 293 -0.56 19.73 -4.23
N ALA A 294 0.20 20.45 -5.07
CA ALA A 294 -0.28 21.61 -5.81
C ALA A 294 -1.34 21.25 -6.87
N GLU A 295 -1.25 20.05 -7.45
CA GLU A 295 -2.24 19.54 -8.38
C GLU A 295 -3.52 19.05 -7.70
N TYR A 296 -3.43 18.52 -6.48
CA TYR A 296 -4.62 18.05 -5.74
C TYR A 296 -5.34 19.15 -4.97
N PHE A 297 -4.64 20.14 -4.41
CA PHE A 297 -5.23 21.05 -3.44
C PHE A 297 -5.37 22.49 -3.93
N GLU A 298 -6.56 23.05 -3.73
CA GLU A 298 -6.80 24.48 -3.94
C GLU A 298 -5.97 25.33 -2.97
N GLY A 299 -5.34 26.39 -3.48
CA GLY A 299 -4.59 27.35 -2.65
C GLY A 299 -3.32 26.79 -2.00
N TRP A 300 -2.79 25.66 -2.48
CA TRP A 300 -1.62 25.00 -1.89
C TRP A 300 -0.40 25.92 -1.71
N GLU A 301 -0.13 26.80 -2.69
CA GLU A 301 0.99 27.75 -2.63
C GLU A 301 0.92 28.73 -1.45
N GLU A 302 -0.29 29.09 -1.01
CA GLU A 302 -0.48 29.96 0.15
C GLU A 302 -0.46 29.15 1.45
N LEU A 303 -1.16 28.01 1.47
CA LEU A 303 -1.29 27.14 2.64
C LEU A 303 0.06 26.55 3.09
N SER A 304 0.94 26.23 2.14
CA SER A 304 2.22 25.57 2.42
C SER A 304 3.30 26.48 3.05
N ARG A 305 3.20 27.81 2.90
CA ARG A 305 4.25 28.76 3.34
C ARG A 305 4.57 28.70 4.83
N GLU A 306 3.54 28.52 5.64
CA GLU A 306 3.64 28.47 7.11
C GLU A 306 3.55 27.03 7.65
N MET A 307 3.45 26.03 6.78
CA MET A 307 3.23 24.65 7.16
C MET A 307 4.54 23.97 7.56
N SER A 308 4.56 23.38 8.76
CA SER A 308 5.63 22.48 9.18
C SER A 308 5.36 21.05 8.71
N TRP A 309 6.39 20.23 8.58
CA TRP A 309 6.24 18.85 8.11
C TRP A 309 6.73 17.88 9.18
N GLU A 310 5.97 16.81 9.40
CA GLU A 310 6.38 15.69 10.23
C GLU A 310 6.33 14.40 9.40
N MET A 311 7.44 13.67 9.34
CA MET A 311 7.51 12.35 8.73
C MET A 311 7.47 11.30 9.83
N ILE A 312 6.53 10.35 9.76
CA ILE A 312 6.43 9.26 10.70
C ILE A 312 6.73 7.96 9.96
N TYR A 313 7.88 7.37 10.26
CA TYR A 313 8.30 6.08 9.75
C TYR A 313 7.78 4.97 10.63
N ILE A 314 6.99 4.06 10.06
CA ILE A 314 6.36 2.96 10.76
C ILE A 314 6.91 1.66 10.20
N LYS A 315 7.48 0.85 11.10
CA LYS A 315 8.09 -0.44 10.77
C LYS A 315 7.33 -1.56 11.48
N ASN A 316 7.22 -2.70 10.83
CA ASN A 316 6.87 -3.94 11.55
C ASN A 316 8.10 -4.46 12.32
N ALA A 317 7.85 -5.36 13.27
CA ALA A 317 8.90 -5.97 14.10
C ALA A 317 9.94 -6.79 13.31
N ASP A 318 9.58 -7.26 12.11
CA ASP A 318 10.44 -8.06 11.24
C ASP A 318 11.35 -7.18 10.35
N SER A 319 11.12 -5.86 10.34
CA SER A 319 11.87 -4.89 9.55
C SER A 319 13.01 -4.25 10.35
N THR A 320 14.04 -3.79 9.64
CA THR A 320 15.11 -3.02 10.27
C THR A 320 14.60 -1.64 10.68
N MET A 321 14.79 -1.31 11.97
CA MET A 321 14.43 -0.02 12.54
C MET A 321 15.27 1.13 11.96
N ILE A 322 14.63 2.24 11.64
CA ILE A 322 15.30 3.45 11.16
C ILE A 322 15.85 4.22 12.36
N SER A 323 17.11 3.99 12.70
CA SER A 323 17.73 4.61 13.88
C SER A 323 18.32 6.01 13.66
N LYS A 324 18.39 6.47 12.40
CA LYS A 324 19.06 7.73 12.03
C LYS A 324 18.09 8.65 11.31
N TRP A 325 18.27 9.95 11.52
CA TRP A 325 17.61 10.97 10.73
C TRP A 325 17.96 10.83 9.24
N GLN A 326 16.94 10.89 8.38
CA GLN A 326 17.04 10.70 6.93
C GLN A 326 17.35 12.04 6.27
N ARG A 327 18.48 12.12 5.58
CA ARG A 327 18.89 13.34 4.86
C ARG A 327 18.12 13.50 3.56
N CYS A 328 17.99 14.74 3.08
CA CYS A 328 17.58 15.00 1.71
C CYS A 328 18.82 15.01 0.81
N ASP A 329 19.01 13.91 0.08
CA ASP A 329 20.14 13.73 -0.83
C ASP A 329 19.96 14.56 -2.11
N VAL A 330 21.08 15.02 -2.65
CA VAL A 330 21.16 15.79 -3.89
C VAL A 330 21.87 14.96 -4.95
N VAL A 331 21.36 14.98 -6.19
CA VAL A 331 21.88 14.14 -7.27
C VAL A 331 23.28 14.60 -7.70
N ASN A 332 23.57 15.91 -7.62
CA ASN A 332 24.88 16.48 -7.91
C ASN A 332 25.26 17.52 -6.86
N THR A 333 26.26 17.21 -6.04
CA THR A 333 26.77 18.10 -4.99
C THR A 333 27.61 19.26 -5.52
N GLU A 334 28.10 19.19 -6.76
CA GLU A 334 29.00 20.21 -7.34
C GLU A 334 28.24 21.38 -7.98
N ASN A 335 27.00 21.15 -8.44
CA ASN A 335 26.19 22.15 -9.16
C ASN A 335 24.73 22.13 -8.68
N LEU A 336 24.52 22.46 -7.40
CA LEU A 336 23.18 22.57 -6.82
C LEU A 336 22.42 23.77 -7.39
N SER A 337 21.23 23.53 -7.95
CA SER A 337 20.29 24.60 -8.28
C SER A 337 19.81 25.31 -7.00
N GLU A 338 19.36 26.57 -7.13
CA GLU A 338 18.80 27.29 -5.98
C GLU A 338 17.57 26.58 -5.41
N ASP A 339 16.72 26.02 -6.26
CA ASP A 339 15.56 25.21 -5.85
C ASP A 339 15.97 24.00 -5.00
N GLU A 340 17.03 23.29 -5.40
CA GLU A 340 17.54 22.15 -4.61
C GLU A 340 18.09 22.60 -3.25
N LYS A 341 18.76 23.75 -3.19
CA LYS A 341 19.24 24.31 -1.92
C LYS A 341 18.08 24.69 -1.01
N GLU A 342 17.02 25.25 -1.56
CA GLU A 342 15.81 25.59 -0.80
C GLU A 342 15.14 24.33 -0.25
N ILE A 343 15.00 23.27 -1.06
CA ILE A 343 14.44 22.00 -0.63
C ILE A 343 15.28 21.36 0.49
N VAL A 344 16.60 21.35 0.36
CA VAL A 344 17.49 20.82 1.42
C VAL A 344 17.37 21.65 2.69
N ALA A 345 17.42 22.98 2.60
CA ALA A 345 17.27 23.86 3.76
C ALA A 345 15.90 23.71 4.43
N PHE A 346 14.84 23.53 3.64
CA PHE A 346 13.51 23.21 4.13
C PHE A 346 13.49 21.87 4.87
N TRP A 347 14.06 20.82 4.28
CA TRP A 347 14.10 19.49 4.88
C TRP A 347 14.86 19.47 6.20
N ASP A 348 16.06 20.06 6.23
CA ASP A 348 16.93 20.09 7.39
C ASP A 348 16.36 20.99 8.51
N GLY A 349 15.70 22.09 8.13
CA GLY A 349 15.22 23.11 9.05
C GLY A 349 13.79 22.90 9.56
N LYS A 350 12.86 22.46 8.70
CA LYS A 350 11.42 22.47 8.95
C LYS A 350 10.74 21.10 8.95
N VAL A 351 11.43 20.04 8.55
CA VAL A 351 10.90 18.67 8.61
C VAL A 351 11.38 18.00 9.91
N HIS A 352 10.45 17.57 10.74
CA HIS A 352 10.74 16.70 11.88
C HIS A 352 10.44 15.25 11.49
N GLN A 353 11.24 14.34 12.00
CA GLN A 353 11.14 12.93 11.64
C GLN A 353 10.96 12.12 12.89
N TYR A 354 10.05 11.15 12.84
CA TYR A 354 9.72 10.28 13.94
C TYR A 354 9.72 8.84 13.46
N GLN A 355 9.98 7.93 14.38
CA GLN A 355 9.86 6.51 14.11
C GLN A 355 8.96 5.83 15.12
N PHE A 356 8.30 4.78 14.65
CA PHE A 356 7.49 3.86 15.44
C PHE A 356 7.71 2.42 14.95
N MET A 357 7.77 1.49 15.90
CA MET A 357 7.86 0.07 15.60
C MET A 357 6.59 -0.63 16.06
N LEU A 358 5.80 -1.12 15.11
CA LEU A 358 4.62 -1.90 15.38
C LEU A 358 5.03 -3.31 15.82
N THR A 359 4.86 -3.55 17.12
CA THR A 359 5.19 -4.84 17.76
C THR A 359 3.94 -5.50 18.35
N ARG A 360 4.04 -6.80 18.66
CA ARG A 360 2.99 -7.47 19.45
C ARG A 360 2.86 -6.90 20.87
N GLY A 361 3.93 -6.34 21.42
CA GLY A 361 3.88 -5.68 22.74
C GLY A 361 2.96 -4.46 22.76
N PHE A 362 2.94 -3.70 21.66
CA PHE A 362 2.05 -2.55 21.47
C PHE A 362 0.56 -2.94 21.58
N LEU A 363 0.15 -4.05 20.97
CA LEU A 363 -1.22 -4.57 21.07
C LEU A 363 -1.66 -4.89 22.51
N ASN A 364 -0.74 -5.42 23.32
CA ASN A 364 -1.05 -5.77 24.71
C ASN A 364 -1.35 -4.51 25.51
N LYS A 365 -0.57 -3.44 25.33
CA LYS A 365 -0.79 -2.13 25.99
C LYS A 365 -2.16 -1.54 25.66
N ILE A 366 -2.56 -1.58 24.39
CA ILE A 366 -3.90 -1.11 23.96
C ILE A 366 -5.01 -1.90 24.64
N THR A 367 -4.83 -3.21 24.82
CA THR A 367 -5.81 -4.05 25.49
C THR A 367 -5.91 -3.75 26.99
N GLU A 368 -4.79 -3.41 27.62
CA GLU A 368 -4.71 -3.03 29.04
C GLU A 368 -5.30 -1.64 29.33
N MET A 369 -5.14 -0.67 28.41
CA MET A 369 -5.74 0.67 28.52
C MET A 369 -7.27 0.66 28.59
N ARG A 370 -7.95 -0.39 28.10
CA ARG A 370 -9.41 -0.55 28.20
C ARG A 370 -9.88 -1.17 29.53
N ALA A 371 -8.97 -1.68 30.36
CA ALA A 371 -9.31 -2.32 31.63
C ALA A 371 -9.19 -1.38 32.84
N GLN A 372 -8.77 -0.13 32.61
CA GLN A 372 -8.73 0.98 33.58
C GLN A 372 -9.82 1.98 33.21
#